data_AF-A0A6P6LEI8-F1
#
_entry.id   AF-A0A6P6LEI8-F1
#
_cell.length_a   1.000
_cell.length_b   1.000
_cell.length_c   1.000
_cell.angle_alpha   90.00
_cell.angle_beta   90.00
_cell.angle_gamma   90.00
#
_symmetry.space_group_name_H-M   'P 1'
#
loop_
_entity.id
_entity.type
_entity.pdbx_description
1 polymer ?
#
loop_
_entity_poly.entity_id
_entity_poly.type
_entity_poly.pdbx_seq_one_letter_code
_entity_poly.pdbx_strand_id
1 'polypeptide(L)'
;MAAHKPVEWVQAIINRFDEQLPIKTGQQSTHTKVSTEHNKECLINISKYKFALVINGLTNILKNVNNMSSSLAEKNLYLSQLIILDTLEKCLAGQPKDCLRLDEAMLVKQLLPEICHFLHSYREGQHHAAQLRSSASAVLFSLSCNNFNAVFSRISTRLQELTVCTEDTVDVHDIELIQYINVDCSKLKRLLQETVLKFKSLKKPAQLAVISSLEKCGFSGAVGNRTNAEKLFPQ
;
A
#
# COMPACT_ATOMS: atom_id res chain seq x y z
N MET A 1 -18.22 -32.12 -2.98
CA MET A 1 -17.67 -31.56 -1.72
C MET A 1 -16.13 -31.37 -1.74
N ALA A 2 -15.45 -31.31 -2.90
CA ALA A 2 -13.98 -31.29 -2.95
C ALA A 2 -13.32 -29.88 -3.01
N ALA A 3 -14.10 -28.81 -3.25
CA ALA A 3 -13.59 -27.46 -3.43
C ALA A 3 -13.35 -26.66 -2.13
N HIS A 4 -13.80 -27.17 -0.97
CA HIS A 4 -13.78 -26.43 0.31
C HIS A 4 -12.44 -26.56 1.06
N LYS A 5 -11.81 -27.75 0.98
CA LYS A 5 -10.56 -28.06 1.70
C LYS A 5 -9.38 -27.11 1.41
N PRO A 6 -9.16 -26.63 0.17
CA PRO A 6 -8.07 -25.69 -0.10
C PRO A 6 -8.28 -24.33 0.57
N VAL A 7 -9.52 -23.84 0.68
CA VAL A 7 -9.83 -22.51 1.24
C VAL A 7 -9.65 -22.51 2.75
N GLU A 8 -10.16 -23.54 3.43
CA GLU A 8 -10.01 -23.71 4.89
C GLU A 8 -8.55 -23.80 5.31
N TRP A 9 -7.72 -24.46 4.50
CA TRP A 9 -6.29 -24.55 4.76
C TRP A 9 -5.58 -23.20 4.62
N VAL A 10 -5.88 -22.42 3.58
CA VAL A 10 -5.34 -21.05 3.46
C VAL A 10 -5.80 -20.20 4.65
N GLN A 11 -7.06 -20.31 5.06
CA GLN A 11 -7.59 -19.58 6.22
C GLN A 11 -6.88 -20.00 7.52
N ALA A 12 -6.58 -21.28 7.71
CA ALA A 12 -5.85 -21.76 8.87
C ALA A 12 -4.42 -21.17 8.94
N ILE A 13 -3.75 -21.01 7.80
CA ILE A 13 -2.42 -20.36 7.74
C ILE A 13 -2.53 -18.88 8.04
N ILE A 14 -3.53 -18.19 7.50
CA ILE A 14 -3.81 -16.77 7.80
C ILE A 14 -4.03 -16.60 9.31
N ASN A 15 -4.83 -17.46 9.93
CA ASN A 15 -5.09 -17.41 11.37
C ASN A 15 -3.84 -17.69 12.20
N ARG A 16 -3.03 -18.70 11.82
CA ARG A 16 -1.74 -18.97 12.50
C ARG A 16 -0.76 -17.81 12.40
N PHE A 17 -0.69 -17.19 11.22
CA PHE A 17 0.13 -16.01 11.02
C PHE A 17 -0.32 -14.86 11.94
N ASP A 18 -1.62 -14.60 12.02
CA ASP A 18 -2.22 -13.59 12.89
C ASP A 18 -1.94 -13.87 14.39
N GLU A 19 -2.18 -15.10 14.85
CA GLU A 19 -1.94 -15.54 16.23
C GLU A 19 -0.47 -15.42 16.65
N GLN A 20 0.47 -15.57 15.72
CA GLN A 20 1.90 -15.51 15.99
C GLN A 20 2.50 -14.10 15.92
N LEU A 21 1.70 -13.07 15.61
CA LEU A 21 2.20 -11.70 15.57
C LEU A 21 2.70 -11.24 16.95
N PRO A 22 3.76 -10.40 17.01
CA PRO A 22 4.30 -9.87 18.26
C PRO A 22 3.25 -9.21 19.18
N ILE A 23 2.23 -8.57 18.62
CA ILE A 23 1.17 -7.91 19.39
C ILE A 23 0.30 -8.90 20.18
N LYS A 24 0.18 -10.15 19.73
CA LYS A 24 -0.61 -11.21 20.40
C LYS A 24 0.24 -12.12 21.28
N THR A 25 1.49 -12.34 20.90
CA THR A 25 2.41 -13.25 21.59
C THR A 25 3.29 -12.59 22.64
N GLY A 26 3.46 -11.26 22.59
CA GLY A 26 4.32 -10.53 23.52
C GLY A 26 5.80 -10.86 23.32
N GLN A 27 6.45 -11.46 24.31
CA GLN A 27 7.86 -11.86 24.21
C GLN A 27 8.03 -13.06 23.28
N GLN A 28 8.68 -12.83 22.15
CA GLN A 28 8.96 -13.83 21.12
C GLN A 28 10.22 -14.63 21.43
N SER A 29 10.11 -15.96 21.49
CA SER A 29 11.26 -16.87 21.51
C SER A 29 11.87 -17.01 20.11
N THR A 30 13.08 -17.58 20.02
CA THR A 30 13.69 -17.90 18.71
C THR A 30 12.78 -18.78 17.86
N HIS A 31 12.12 -19.75 18.49
CA HIS A 31 11.21 -20.68 17.80
C HIS A 31 9.98 -19.96 17.21
N THR A 32 9.35 -19.04 17.96
CA THR A 32 8.17 -18.31 17.45
C THR A 32 8.55 -17.36 16.32
N LYS A 33 9.75 -16.75 16.34
CA LYS A 33 10.25 -15.92 15.24
C LYS A 33 10.42 -16.72 13.95
N VAL A 34 11.05 -17.88 14.03
CA VAL A 34 11.25 -18.78 12.87
C VAL A 34 9.90 -19.27 12.33
N SER A 35 8.97 -19.65 13.21
CA SER A 35 7.62 -20.05 12.82
C SER A 35 6.86 -18.93 12.11
N THR A 36 6.99 -17.69 12.59
CA THR A 36 6.32 -16.53 11.98
C THR A 36 6.87 -16.26 10.58
N GLU A 37 8.19 -16.31 10.39
CA GLU A 37 8.82 -16.12 9.08
C GLU A 37 8.44 -17.25 8.12
N HIS A 38 8.36 -18.50 8.59
CA HIS A 38 7.89 -19.61 7.78
C HIS A 38 6.44 -19.43 7.33
N ASN A 39 5.53 -19.04 8.22
CA ASN A 39 4.13 -18.77 7.88
C ASN A 39 4.01 -17.64 6.85
N LYS A 40 4.82 -16.59 7.00
CA LYS A 40 4.92 -15.50 6.02
C LYS A 40 5.38 -15.99 4.65
N GLU A 41 6.45 -16.77 4.57
CA GLU A 41 6.91 -17.37 3.30
C GLU A 41 5.84 -18.28 2.67
N CYS A 42 5.14 -19.06 3.49
CA CYS A 42 4.01 -19.86 3.04
C CYS A 42 2.90 -18.99 2.44
N LEU A 43 2.49 -17.92 3.11
CA LEU A 43 1.47 -16.99 2.60
C LEU A 43 1.90 -16.34 1.28
N ILE A 44 3.15 -15.92 1.16
CA ILE A 44 3.71 -15.36 -0.08
C ILE A 44 3.62 -16.38 -1.22
N ASN A 45 3.99 -17.63 -0.97
CA ASN A 45 3.91 -18.68 -2.00
C ASN A 45 2.46 -19.02 -2.37
N ILE A 46 1.57 -19.11 -1.39
CA ILE A 46 0.15 -19.38 -1.61
C ILE A 46 -0.51 -18.24 -2.39
N SER A 47 -0.08 -16.99 -2.15
CA SER A 47 -0.63 -15.81 -2.83
C SER A 47 -0.51 -15.89 -4.35
N LYS A 48 0.47 -16.64 -4.88
CA LYS A 48 0.62 -16.90 -6.33
C LYS A 48 -0.57 -17.63 -6.95
N TYR A 49 -1.30 -18.40 -6.14
CA TYR A 49 -2.42 -19.24 -6.58
C TYR A 49 -3.77 -18.81 -6.00
N LYS A 50 -3.77 -18.24 -4.78
CA LYS A 50 -4.96 -17.82 -4.03
C LYS A 50 -4.84 -16.35 -3.61
N PHE A 51 -4.45 -15.50 -4.57
CA PHE A 51 -4.10 -14.10 -4.35
C PHE A 51 -5.15 -13.32 -3.56
N ALA A 52 -6.39 -13.24 -4.06
CA ALA A 52 -7.45 -12.47 -3.42
C ALA A 52 -7.73 -12.91 -1.97
N LEU A 53 -7.72 -14.21 -1.70
CA LEU A 53 -7.96 -14.75 -0.36
C LEU A 53 -6.84 -14.36 0.62
N VAL A 54 -5.58 -14.47 0.19
CA VAL A 54 -4.41 -14.12 1.01
C VAL A 54 -4.38 -12.61 1.28
N ILE A 55 -4.53 -11.77 0.25
CA ILE A 55 -4.53 -10.31 0.43
C ILE A 55 -5.69 -9.87 1.33
N ASN A 56 -6.87 -10.50 1.23
CA ASN A 56 -8.02 -10.18 2.08
C ASN A 56 -7.78 -10.57 3.53
N GLY A 57 -7.23 -11.77 3.76
CA GLY A 57 -6.80 -12.20 5.09
C GLY A 57 -5.81 -11.22 5.72
N LEU A 58 -4.75 -10.89 5.00
CA LEU A 58 -3.73 -9.95 5.47
C LEU A 58 -4.29 -8.54 5.72
N THR A 59 -5.18 -8.05 4.86
CA THR A 59 -5.84 -6.74 5.03
C THR A 59 -6.71 -6.72 6.29
N ASN A 60 -7.46 -7.80 6.55
CA ASN A 60 -8.27 -7.92 7.77
C ASN A 60 -7.43 -7.99 9.04
N ILE A 61 -6.29 -8.71 8.99
CA ILE A 61 -5.34 -8.73 10.10
C ILE A 61 -4.78 -7.33 10.35
N LEU A 62 -4.36 -6.61 9.30
CA LEU A 62 -3.85 -5.24 9.41
C LEU A 62 -4.87 -4.31 10.08
N LYS A 63 -6.13 -4.35 9.64
CA LYS A 63 -7.25 -3.60 10.24
C LYS A 63 -7.42 -3.92 11.72
N ASN A 64 -7.46 -5.20 12.07
CA ASN A 64 -7.64 -5.64 13.45
C ASN A 64 -6.48 -5.17 14.33
N VAL A 65 -5.25 -5.30 13.86
CA VAL A 65 -4.05 -4.87 14.58
C VAL A 65 -4.04 -3.35 14.78
N ASN A 66 -4.45 -2.56 13.79
CA ASN A 66 -4.57 -1.10 13.91
C ASN A 66 -5.58 -0.66 14.97
N ASN A 67 -6.66 -1.43 15.16
CA ASN A 67 -7.68 -1.14 16.18
C ASN A 67 -7.26 -1.54 17.61
N MET A 68 -6.20 -2.33 17.78
CA MET A 68 -5.73 -2.84 19.08
C MET A 68 -4.83 -1.85 19.85
N SER A 69 -5.00 -0.55 19.64
CA SER A 69 -4.14 0.52 20.17
C SER A 69 -4.15 0.59 21.71
N SER A 70 -3.34 -0.24 22.36
CA SER A 70 -3.08 -0.18 23.80
C SER A 70 -1.66 0.34 24.06
N SER A 71 -1.56 1.38 24.88
CA SER A 71 -0.32 2.12 25.21
C SER A 71 0.81 1.25 25.80
N LEU A 72 0.52 0.01 26.22
CA LEU A 72 1.47 -0.86 26.91
C LEU A 72 2.28 -1.77 25.98
N ALA A 73 1.93 -1.84 24.68
CA ALA A 73 2.55 -2.76 23.72
C ALA A 73 2.98 -2.08 22.41
N GLU A 74 3.32 -0.79 22.44
CA GLU A 74 3.64 0.02 21.25
C GLU A 74 4.69 -0.62 20.33
N LYS A 75 5.79 -1.14 20.91
CA LYS A 75 6.84 -1.83 20.14
C LYS A 75 6.32 -3.08 19.42
N ASN A 76 5.47 -3.86 20.08
CA ASN A 76 4.93 -5.10 19.51
C ASN A 76 3.88 -4.81 18.44
N LEU A 77 3.07 -3.76 18.63
CA LEU A 77 2.13 -3.26 17.64
C LEU A 77 2.86 -2.86 16.36
N TYR A 78 3.89 -2.02 16.52
CA TYR A 78 4.73 -1.55 15.43
C TYR A 78 5.38 -2.70 14.65
N LEU A 79 6.02 -3.65 15.35
CA LEU A 79 6.65 -4.81 14.70
C LEU A 79 5.64 -5.67 13.94
N SER A 80 4.43 -5.83 14.49
CA SER A 80 3.36 -6.59 13.83
C SER A 80 2.91 -5.89 12.55
N GLN A 81 2.71 -4.58 12.59
CA GLN A 81 2.36 -3.77 11.40
C GLN A 81 3.42 -3.91 10.30
N LEU A 82 4.71 -3.82 10.64
CA LEU A 82 5.79 -4.02 9.67
C LEU A 82 5.77 -5.42 9.04
N ILE A 83 5.61 -6.46 9.84
CA ILE A 83 5.58 -7.85 9.33
C ILE A 83 4.42 -8.02 8.35
N ILE A 84 3.24 -7.47 8.66
CA ILE A 84 2.07 -7.54 7.78
C ILE A 84 2.31 -6.76 6.48
N LEU A 85 2.82 -5.52 6.58
CA LEU A 85 3.11 -4.68 5.40
C LEU A 85 4.17 -5.31 4.49
N ASP A 86 5.28 -5.84 5.04
CA ASP A 86 6.31 -6.56 4.24
C ASP A 86 5.73 -7.82 3.57
N THR A 87 4.84 -8.53 4.26
CA THR A 87 4.16 -9.71 3.67
C THR A 87 3.23 -9.31 2.53
N LEU A 88 2.42 -8.25 2.71
CA LEU A 88 1.55 -7.69 1.67
C LEU A 88 2.36 -7.24 0.46
N GLU A 89 3.45 -6.50 0.67
CA GLU A 89 4.36 -6.05 -0.38
C GLU A 89 4.86 -7.22 -1.23
N LYS A 90 5.39 -8.26 -0.58
CA LYS A 90 5.93 -9.44 -1.27
C LYS A 90 4.85 -10.22 -2.03
N CYS A 91 3.64 -10.30 -1.50
CA CYS A 91 2.52 -10.91 -2.21
C CYS A 91 2.15 -10.11 -3.47
N LEU A 92 2.08 -8.77 -3.37
CA LEU A 92 1.75 -7.87 -4.46
C LEU A 92 2.84 -7.83 -5.55
N ALA A 93 4.11 -7.79 -5.14
CA ALA A 93 5.26 -7.81 -6.04
C ALA A 93 5.38 -9.16 -6.78
N GLY A 94 5.04 -10.26 -6.11
CA GLY A 94 5.04 -11.61 -6.67
C GLY A 94 3.80 -11.96 -7.49
N GLN A 95 2.85 -11.04 -7.68
CA GLN A 95 1.61 -11.29 -8.40
C GLN A 95 1.88 -11.68 -9.87
N PRO A 96 1.49 -12.90 -10.31
CA PRO A 96 1.67 -13.29 -11.70
C PRO A 96 0.77 -12.46 -12.64
N LYS A 97 1.26 -12.16 -13.85
CA LYS A 97 0.55 -11.34 -14.86
C LYS A 97 -0.82 -11.92 -15.25
N ASP A 98 -0.97 -13.23 -15.17
CA ASP A 98 -2.19 -13.97 -15.52
C ASP A 98 -3.11 -14.23 -14.32
N CYS A 99 -2.75 -13.74 -13.12
CA CYS A 99 -3.64 -13.84 -11.95
C CYS A 99 -4.85 -12.93 -12.15
N LEU A 100 -6.02 -13.40 -11.72
CA LEU A 100 -7.20 -12.53 -11.61
C LEU A 100 -6.80 -11.31 -10.79
N ARG A 101 -6.97 -10.11 -11.37
CA ARG A 101 -6.80 -8.85 -10.66
C ARG A 101 -7.63 -8.91 -9.38
N LEU A 102 -7.15 -8.26 -8.33
CA LEU A 102 -7.94 -8.13 -7.12
C LEU A 102 -9.28 -7.52 -7.48
N ASP A 103 -10.32 -7.97 -6.78
CA ASP A 103 -11.63 -7.33 -6.87
C ASP A 103 -11.46 -5.83 -6.58
N GLU A 104 -11.94 -5.00 -7.50
CA GLU A 104 -11.73 -3.56 -7.41
C GLU A 104 -12.35 -2.98 -6.13
N ALA A 105 -13.50 -3.53 -5.68
CA ALA A 105 -14.11 -3.13 -4.43
C ALA A 105 -13.24 -3.55 -3.22
N MET A 106 -12.61 -4.72 -3.24
CA MET A 106 -11.65 -5.12 -2.21
C MET A 106 -10.44 -4.16 -2.15
N LEU A 107 -9.88 -3.79 -3.30
CA LEU A 107 -8.76 -2.83 -3.35
C LEU A 107 -9.15 -1.46 -2.81
N VAL A 108 -10.21 -0.88 -3.35
CA VAL A 108 -10.59 0.52 -3.11
C VAL A 108 -11.24 0.69 -1.75
N LYS A 109 -12.05 -0.27 -1.30
CA LYS A 109 -12.79 -0.17 -0.04
C LYS A 109 -12.06 -0.79 1.16
N GLN A 110 -11.06 -1.62 0.94
CA GLN A 110 -10.37 -2.29 2.05
C GLN A 110 -8.88 -2.00 2.11
N LEU A 111 -8.10 -2.41 1.10
CA LEU A 111 -6.65 -2.31 1.20
C LEU A 111 -6.16 -0.86 1.12
N LEU A 112 -6.58 -0.10 0.10
CA LEU A 112 -6.12 1.28 -0.10
C LEU A 112 -6.36 2.20 1.10
N PRO A 113 -7.55 2.19 1.75
CA PRO A 113 -7.77 2.98 2.96
C PRO A 113 -6.76 2.70 4.08
N GLU A 114 -6.41 1.43 4.32
CA GLU A 114 -5.41 1.06 5.34
C GLU A 114 -4.02 1.57 4.97
N ILE A 115 -3.60 1.39 3.71
CA ILE A 115 -2.30 1.87 3.26
C ILE A 115 -2.22 3.40 3.33
N CYS A 116 -3.28 4.09 2.92
CA CYS A 116 -3.38 5.55 3.04
C CYS A 116 -3.30 6.00 4.50
N HIS A 117 -3.92 5.27 5.43
CA HIS A 117 -3.79 5.57 6.86
C HIS A 117 -2.32 5.60 7.29
N PHE A 118 -1.51 4.62 6.93
CA PHE A 118 -0.07 4.63 7.28
C PHE A 118 0.72 5.75 6.60
N LEU A 119 0.33 6.13 5.38
CA LEU A 119 0.99 7.24 4.67
C LEU A 119 0.67 8.60 5.32
N HIS A 120 -0.55 8.77 5.82
CA HIS A 120 -1.06 10.06 6.29
C HIS A 120 -1.06 10.23 7.82
N SER A 121 -0.94 9.13 8.59
CA SER A 121 -0.88 9.14 10.06
C SER A 121 0.44 9.70 10.62
N TYR A 122 1.12 10.60 9.90
CA TYR A 122 2.26 11.31 10.44
C TYR A 122 1.81 12.16 11.63
N ARG A 123 2.02 11.64 12.84
CA ARG A 123 2.04 12.45 14.06
C ARG A 123 3.50 12.74 14.38
N GLU A 124 3.85 14.02 14.38
CA GLU A 124 5.12 14.50 14.95
C GLU A 124 5.30 13.87 16.34
N GLY A 125 6.37 13.09 16.53
CA GLY A 125 6.69 12.40 17.79
C GLY A 125 6.62 10.87 17.78
N GLN A 126 6.09 10.22 16.74
CA GLN A 126 6.14 8.74 16.64
C GLN A 126 7.49 8.26 16.11
N HIS A 127 8.31 7.66 16.98
CA HIS A 127 9.64 7.10 16.65
C HIS A 127 9.63 6.11 15.47
N HIS A 128 8.49 5.48 15.19
CA HIS A 128 8.34 4.43 14.20
C HIS A 128 7.60 4.84 12.91
N ALA A 129 7.07 6.08 12.84
CA ALA A 129 6.22 6.52 11.74
C ALA A 129 6.94 6.51 10.38
N ALA A 130 8.21 6.89 10.33
CA ALA A 130 8.97 6.92 9.08
C ALA A 130 9.15 5.52 8.45
N GLN A 131 9.41 4.51 9.29
CA GLN A 131 9.58 3.13 8.83
C GLN A 131 8.25 2.51 8.39
N LEU A 132 7.15 2.77 9.11
CA LEU A 132 5.80 2.38 8.66
C LEU A 132 5.43 3.04 7.34
N ARG A 133 5.70 4.34 7.18
CA ARG A 133 5.43 5.08 5.94
C ARG A 133 6.23 4.50 4.78
N SER A 134 7.51 4.18 5.00
CA SER A 134 8.36 3.53 3.99
C SER A 134 7.76 2.18 3.55
N SER A 135 7.42 1.33 4.51
CA SER A 135 6.81 0.02 4.22
C SER A 135 5.45 0.14 3.52
N ALA A 136 4.58 1.04 3.97
CA ALA A 136 3.29 1.30 3.32
C ALA A 136 3.46 1.84 1.89
N SER A 137 4.47 2.69 1.65
CA SER A 137 4.77 3.20 0.31
C SER A 137 5.23 2.08 -0.63
N ALA A 138 6.01 1.11 -0.14
CA ALA A 138 6.42 -0.05 -0.92
C ALA A 138 5.22 -0.95 -1.28
N VAL A 139 4.27 -1.13 -0.35
CA VAL A 139 3.01 -1.82 -0.62
C VAL A 139 2.21 -1.10 -1.71
N LEU A 140 2.06 0.23 -1.62
CA LEU A 140 1.34 1.04 -2.61
C LEU A 140 2.00 0.98 -4.00
N PHE A 141 3.33 1.04 -4.03
CA PHE A 141 4.11 0.91 -5.26
C PHE A 141 3.84 -0.45 -5.92
N SER A 142 4.04 -1.54 -5.18
CA SER A 142 3.79 -2.92 -5.64
C SER A 142 2.35 -3.13 -6.10
N LEU A 143 1.38 -2.57 -5.38
CA LEU A 143 -0.04 -2.61 -5.75
C LEU A 143 -0.29 -1.93 -7.11
N SER A 144 0.27 -0.73 -7.29
CA SER A 144 0.08 0.08 -8.51
C SER A 144 0.74 -0.50 -9.76
N CYS A 145 1.68 -1.45 -9.61
CA CYS A 145 2.27 -2.17 -10.74
C CYS A 145 1.18 -2.86 -11.59
N ASN A 146 0.28 -3.58 -10.93
CA ASN A 146 -0.78 -4.36 -11.58
C ASN A 146 -2.16 -3.69 -11.49
N ASN A 147 -2.37 -2.79 -10.52
CA ASN A 147 -3.67 -2.19 -10.21
C ASN A 147 -3.65 -0.66 -10.26
N PHE A 148 -2.86 -0.09 -11.18
CA PHE A 148 -2.73 1.36 -11.37
C PHE A 148 -4.09 2.07 -11.46
N ASN A 149 -5.05 1.52 -12.20
CA ASN A 149 -6.35 2.17 -12.40
C ASN A 149 -7.13 2.38 -11.10
N ALA A 150 -7.01 1.48 -10.11
CA ALA A 150 -7.68 1.65 -8.82
C ALA A 150 -7.11 2.84 -8.04
N VAL A 151 -5.77 2.97 -8.02
CA VAL A 151 -5.10 4.11 -7.35
C VAL A 151 -5.33 5.40 -8.13
N PHE A 152 -5.24 5.35 -9.46
CA PHE A 152 -5.52 6.47 -10.35
C PHE A 152 -6.96 6.97 -10.18
N SER A 153 -7.95 6.09 -10.14
CA SER A 153 -9.37 6.44 -9.95
C SER A 153 -9.58 7.20 -8.64
N ARG A 154 -8.92 6.77 -7.56
CA ARG A 154 -8.94 7.46 -6.27
C ARG A 154 -8.32 8.87 -6.36
N ILE A 155 -7.16 9.00 -6.99
CA ILE A 155 -6.50 10.30 -7.22
C ILE A 155 -7.38 11.22 -8.08
N SER A 156 -7.92 10.72 -9.19
CA SER A 156 -8.80 11.46 -10.11
C SER A 156 -10.07 11.94 -9.41
N THR A 157 -10.68 11.08 -8.58
CA THR A 157 -11.87 11.44 -7.80
C THR A 157 -11.55 12.57 -6.84
N ARG A 158 -10.44 12.48 -6.08
CA ARG A 158 -10.02 13.56 -5.20
C ARG A 158 -9.71 14.84 -5.96
N LEU A 159 -9.03 14.76 -7.10
CA LEU A 159 -8.76 15.92 -7.95
C LEU A 159 -10.07 16.60 -8.37
N GLN A 160 -11.09 15.82 -8.75
CA GLN A 160 -12.39 16.36 -9.13
C GLN A 160 -13.09 17.05 -7.95
N GLU A 161 -13.12 16.42 -6.78
CA GLU A 161 -13.68 17.02 -5.55
C GLU A 161 -13.02 18.35 -5.21
N LEU A 162 -11.69 18.43 -5.35
CA LEU A 162 -10.92 19.65 -5.09
C LEU A 162 -11.21 20.79 -6.07
N THR A 163 -11.70 20.52 -7.28
CA THR A 163 -12.10 21.59 -8.23
C THR A 163 -13.37 22.33 -7.82
N VAL A 164 -14.22 21.69 -7.02
CA VAL A 164 -15.49 22.25 -6.53
C VAL A 164 -15.45 22.59 -5.04
N CYS A 165 -14.32 22.32 -4.37
CA CYS A 165 -14.16 22.56 -2.95
C CYS A 165 -14.10 24.06 -2.63
N THR A 166 -15.01 24.52 -1.77
CA THR A 166 -15.10 25.92 -1.35
C THR A 166 -14.29 26.22 -0.08
N GLU A 167 -13.87 25.20 0.67
CA GLU A 167 -13.13 25.35 1.93
C GLU A 167 -11.68 25.81 1.70
N ASP A 168 -11.16 26.67 2.58
CA ASP A 168 -9.79 27.19 2.45
C ASP A 168 -8.72 26.19 2.88
N THR A 169 -9.08 25.29 3.80
CA THR A 169 -8.28 24.12 4.16
C THR A 169 -8.68 22.95 3.27
N VAL A 170 -7.87 22.63 2.26
CA VAL A 170 -8.13 21.51 1.35
C VAL A 170 -7.33 20.27 1.76
N ASP A 171 -8.01 19.13 1.86
CA ASP A 171 -7.39 17.83 2.09
C ASP A 171 -6.77 17.30 0.78
N VAL A 172 -5.44 17.26 0.74
CA VAL A 172 -4.65 16.84 -0.43
C VAL A 172 -4.02 15.45 -0.27
N HIS A 173 -4.35 14.71 0.79
CA HIS A 173 -3.69 13.43 1.11
C HIS A 173 -3.75 12.41 -0.05
N ASP A 174 -4.93 12.23 -0.68
CA ASP A 174 -5.04 11.30 -1.81
C ASP A 174 -4.25 11.78 -3.06
N ILE A 175 -3.92 13.07 -3.17
CA ILE A 175 -3.04 13.59 -4.23
C ILE A 175 -1.60 13.15 -4.01
N GLU A 176 -1.16 13.10 -2.75
CA GLU A 176 0.20 12.68 -2.39
C GLU A 176 0.50 11.23 -2.80
N LEU A 177 -0.52 10.41 -3.03
CA LEU A 177 -0.36 9.03 -3.54
C LEU A 177 0.44 8.98 -4.85
N ILE A 178 0.40 10.04 -5.67
CA ILE A 178 1.16 10.15 -6.92
C ILE A 178 2.65 9.90 -6.67
N GLN A 179 3.20 10.31 -5.53
CA GLN A 179 4.64 10.16 -5.26
C GLN A 179 5.07 8.72 -4.90
N TYR A 180 4.10 7.82 -4.69
CA TYR A 180 4.34 6.46 -4.19
C TYR A 180 3.96 5.35 -5.19
N ILE A 181 3.41 5.71 -6.34
CA ILE A 181 2.98 4.75 -7.35
C ILE A 181 4.06 4.47 -8.39
N ASN A 182 4.04 3.27 -8.93
CA ASN A 182 4.84 2.86 -10.07
C ASN A 182 4.31 3.50 -11.36
N VAL A 183 5.10 4.40 -11.94
CA VAL A 183 4.73 5.20 -13.10
C VAL A 183 5.70 4.94 -14.25
N ASP A 184 5.17 4.40 -15.35
CA ASP A 184 5.84 4.38 -16.66
C ASP A 184 5.40 5.60 -17.49
N CYS A 185 5.99 5.77 -18.68
CA CYS A 185 5.68 6.91 -19.56
C CYS A 185 4.18 7.02 -19.90
N SER A 186 3.50 5.90 -20.08
CA SER A 186 2.07 5.87 -20.42
C SER A 186 1.21 6.29 -19.23
N LYS A 187 1.53 5.80 -18.02
CA LYS A 187 0.88 6.19 -16.77
C LYS A 187 1.14 7.66 -16.44
N LEU A 188 2.36 8.15 -16.65
CA LEU A 188 2.72 9.56 -16.45
C LEU A 188 1.92 10.46 -17.38
N LYS A 189 1.84 10.11 -18.67
CA LYS A 189 1.03 10.85 -19.63
C LYS A 189 -0.43 10.94 -19.18
N ARG A 190 -1.01 9.84 -18.71
CA ARG A 190 -2.38 9.80 -18.18
C ARG A 190 -2.55 10.70 -16.94
N LEU A 191 -1.63 10.63 -15.98
CA LEU A 191 -1.63 11.49 -14.79
C LEU A 191 -1.54 12.98 -15.15
N LEU A 192 -0.63 13.34 -16.06
CA LEU A 192 -0.46 14.71 -16.52
C LEU A 192 -1.69 15.23 -17.26
N GLN A 193 -2.28 14.43 -18.15
CA GLN A 193 -3.51 14.80 -18.86
C GLN A 193 -4.65 15.09 -17.88
N GLU A 194 -4.86 14.19 -16.92
CA GLU A 194 -5.93 14.33 -15.91
C GLU A 194 -5.72 15.57 -15.05
N THR A 195 -4.47 15.80 -14.64
CA THR A 195 -4.08 16.92 -13.79
C THR A 195 -4.21 18.25 -14.50
N VAL A 196 -3.66 18.38 -15.72
CA VAL A 196 -3.65 19.63 -16.49
C VAL A 196 -5.07 20.12 -16.78
N LEU A 197 -5.99 19.21 -17.09
CA LEU A 197 -7.40 19.55 -17.34
C LEU A 197 -8.07 20.21 -16.13
N LYS A 198 -7.67 19.84 -14.91
CA LYS A 198 -8.29 20.32 -13.66
C LYS A 198 -7.47 21.40 -12.96
N PHE A 199 -6.19 21.56 -13.33
CA PHE A 199 -5.21 22.35 -12.57
C PHE A 199 -5.64 23.80 -12.33
N LYS A 200 -6.20 24.46 -13.35
CA LYS A 200 -6.66 25.86 -13.25
C LYS A 200 -7.82 26.06 -12.27
N SER A 201 -8.61 25.01 -12.05
CA SER A 201 -9.76 25.02 -11.14
C SER A 201 -9.40 24.64 -9.70
N LEU A 202 -8.17 24.19 -9.45
CA LEU A 202 -7.70 23.85 -8.11
C LEU A 202 -7.29 25.11 -7.33
N LYS A 203 -7.54 25.11 -6.01
CA LYS A 203 -6.96 26.10 -5.09
C LYS A 203 -5.44 25.93 -4.98
N LYS A 204 -4.75 27.00 -4.58
CA LYS A 204 -3.28 27.05 -4.47
C LYS A 204 -2.66 25.87 -3.68
N PRO A 205 -3.20 25.44 -2.52
CA PRO A 205 -2.60 24.30 -1.80
C PRO A 205 -2.69 22.98 -2.59
N ALA A 206 -3.81 22.73 -3.27
CA ALA A 206 -3.98 21.56 -4.13
C ALA A 206 -3.07 21.60 -5.36
N GLN A 207 -2.90 22.78 -5.98
CA GLN A 207 -1.94 22.98 -7.07
C GLN A 207 -0.50 22.65 -6.64
N LEU A 208 -0.09 23.13 -5.46
CA LEU A 208 1.24 22.86 -4.91
C LEU A 208 1.44 21.38 -4.58
N ALA A 209 0.43 20.73 -3.98
CA ALA A 209 0.47 19.30 -3.69
C ALA A 209 0.67 18.48 -4.97
N VAL A 210 -0.11 18.77 -6.02
CA VAL A 210 0.03 18.14 -7.34
C VAL A 210 1.46 18.29 -7.88
N ILE A 211 2.01 19.51 -7.89
CA ILE A 211 3.36 19.76 -8.43
C ILE A 211 4.39 18.98 -7.60
N SER A 212 4.33 19.07 -6.28
CA SER A 212 5.27 18.41 -5.37
C SER A 212 5.22 16.88 -5.53
N SER A 213 4.04 16.30 -5.66
CA SER A 213 3.88 14.86 -5.79
C SER A 213 4.36 14.36 -7.15
N LEU A 214 4.12 15.12 -8.24
CA LEU A 214 4.65 14.81 -9.57
C LEU A 214 6.18 14.88 -9.62
N GLU A 215 6.77 15.91 -9.00
CA GLU A 215 8.22 16.06 -8.88
C GLU A 215 8.85 14.84 -8.18
N LYS A 216 8.31 14.46 -7.01
CA LYS A 216 8.79 13.31 -6.23
C LYS A 216 8.56 11.97 -6.94
N CYS A 217 7.49 11.84 -7.72
CA CYS A 217 7.22 10.65 -8.52
C CYS A 217 8.31 10.42 -9.58
N GLY A 218 8.78 11.49 -10.23
CA GLY A 218 9.82 11.42 -11.26
C GLY A 218 11.17 10.90 -10.71
N PHE A 219 11.51 11.25 -9.48
CA PHE A 219 12.75 10.80 -8.83
C PHE A 219 12.63 9.38 -8.22
N SER A 220 11.46 9.00 -7.71
CA SER A 220 11.26 7.69 -7.08
C SER A 220 11.30 6.54 -8.10
N GLY A 221 10.85 6.77 -9.34
CA GLY A 221 10.96 5.80 -10.45
C GLY A 221 12.38 5.57 -10.97
N ALA A 222 13.31 6.52 -10.74
CA ALA A 222 14.70 6.43 -11.21
C ALA A 222 15.60 5.56 -10.30
N VAL A 223 15.20 5.34 -9.04
CA VAL A 223 15.99 4.53 -8.09
C VAL A 223 15.86 3.02 -8.39
N GLY A 224 14.77 2.60 -9.03
CA GLY A 224 14.55 1.20 -9.47
C GLY A 224 15.00 0.86 -10.89
N ASN A 225 15.48 1.83 -11.68
CA ASN A 225 15.79 1.66 -13.11
C ASN A 225 17.04 2.47 -13.53
N ARG A 226 18.17 2.27 -12.83
CA ARG A 226 19.46 2.90 -13.18
C ARG A 226 20.01 2.55 -14.56
N THR A 227 19.36 1.68 -15.34
CA THR A 227 19.82 1.30 -16.68
C THR A 227 19.16 2.08 -17.83
N ASN A 228 18.11 2.88 -17.59
CA ASN A 228 17.39 3.58 -18.67
C ASN A 228 17.39 5.11 -18.57
N ALA A 229 17.91 5.70 -17.49
CA ALA A 229 17.90 7.16 -17.29
C ALA A 229 18.85 7.92 -18.24
N GLU A 230 19.88 7.28 -18.79
CA GLU A 230 20.80 7.91 -19.75
C GLU A 230 20.22 8.12 -21.16
N LYS A 231 18.99 7.65 -21.43
CA LYS A 231 18.35 7.81 -22.75
C LYS A 231 17.30 8.92 -22.85
N LEU A 232 16.87 9.51 -21.73
CA LEU A 232 15.80 10.52 -21.76
C LEU A 232 16.29 11.97 -21.81
N PHE A 233 17.57 12.24 -21.56
CA PHE A 233 18.17 13.57 -21.71
C PHE A 233 19.60 13.44 -22.29
N PRO A 234 19.75 13.33 -23.61
CA PRO A 234 21.04 13.59 -24.22
C PRO A 234 21.35 15.09 -24.04
N GLN A 235 22.50 15.38 -23.44
CA GLN A 235 23.11 16.72 -23.53
C GLN A 235 23.45 17.03 -25.00
#